data_AF-A0A7Y5FUA4-F1
#
_entry.id   AF-A0A7Y5FUA4-F1
#
_cell.length_a   1.000
_cell.length_b   1.000
_cell.length_c   1.000
_cell.angle_alpha   90.00
_cell.angle_beta   90.00
_cell.angle_gamma   90.00
#
_symmetry.space_group_name_H-M   'P 1'
#
loop_
_entity.id
_entity.type
_entity.pdbx_description
1 polymer ?
#
loop_
_entity_poly.entity_id
_entity_poly.type
_entity_poly.pdbx_seq_one_letter_code
_entity_poly.pdbx_strand_id
1 'polypeptide(L)'
;MRQVRTISLFSGCGGSDLALKRLGYNIVWANDISQVACDTYSDNIGPVIECGDIADFESFPGAEFLVGCYPCQGFTQGGRRSWGDSINYLYQQFDRILRTLSPKAFVVENVNGMAFGVNRRLLNNQICRYRLAGYRVKWQVINAQDHGVAQSRRRVFIVGVRSDLDFIYTFPTPQFGVNIGRRLVTQRDMLAGMPEWPVGDFNEEPFHWYYLSRRRRHDWDEPSPCIVGHWRHVPLHPMSPPLKRIHTDKWVFSDKGPARRLAYRECAALQGFPRNFIWKRGTVRERFQMIGNAVPPPLFQAVVKNLEKLW
;
A
#
# COMPACT_ATOMS: atom_id res chain seq x y z
N MET A 1 17.03 8.84 -22.77
CA MET A 1 17.04 9.53 -21.45
C MET A 1 17.66 8.60 -20.43
N ARG A 2 18.47 9.11 -19.50
CA ARG A 2 19.09 8.31 -18.42
C ARG A 2 18.01 7.81 -17.47
N GLN A 3 18.01 6.53 -17.13
CA GLN A 3 17.07 5.97 -16.14
C GLN A 3 17.55 6.25 -14.72
N VAL A 4 16.65 6.70 -13.85
CA VAL A 4 16.93 7.04 -12.45
C VAL A 4 17.15 5.76 -11.65
N ARG A 5 18.35 5.59 -11.10
CA ARG A 5 18.70 4.43 -10.26
C ARG A 5 17.99 4.53 -8.93
N THR A 6 17.24 3.49 -8.58
CA THR A 6 16.32 3.48 -7.44
C THR A 6 16.56 2.26 -6.54
N ILE A 7 16.53 2.48 -5.23
CA ILE A 7 16.48 1.42 -4.22
C ILE A 7 15.09 1.39 -3.59
N SER A 8 14.55 0.19 -3.39
CA SER A 8 13.24 -0.03 -2.75
C SER A 8 13.37 -0.90 -1.50
N LEU A 9 12.99 -0.35 -0.35
CA LEU A 9 13.07 -1.03 0.93
C LEU A 9 11.68 -1.46 1.41
N PHE A 10 11.60 -2.64 2.02
CA PHE A 10 10.33 -3.22 2.50
C PHE A 10 9.33 -3.35 1.34
N SER A 11 9.81 -3.93 0.24
CA SER A 11 9.15 -3.86 -1.08
C SER A 11 7.85 -4.68 -1.14
N GLY A 12 7.70 -5.66 -0.26
CA GLY A 12 6.63 -6.64 -0.31
C GLY A 12 6.55 -7.31 -1.68
N CYS A 13 5.34 -7.46 -2.20
CA CYS A 13 5.13 -7.99 -3.56
C CYS A 13 5.45 -6.98 -4.68
N GLY A 14 5.92 -5.77 -4.38
CA GLY A 14 6.33 -4.78 -5.39
C GLY A 14 5.22 -3.87 -5.90
N GLY A 15 4.25 -3.48 -5.06
CA GLY A 15 3.18 -2.55 -5.45
C GLY A 15 3.71 -1.16 -5.85
N SER A 16 4.59 -0.58 -5.04
CA SER A 16 5.28 0.69 -5.32
C SER A 16 6.23 0.54 -6.52
N ASP A 17 6.93 -0.58 -6.60
CA ASP A 17 7.92 -0.90 -7.63
C ASP A 17 7.31 -1.08 -9.01
N LEU A 18 6.10 -1.64 -9.08
CA LEU A 18 5.33 -1.70 -10.31
C LEU A 18 5.06 -0.29 -10.87
N ALA A 19 4.79 0.68 -10.00
CA ALA A 19 4.61 2.07 -10.41
C ALA A 19 5.93 2.70 -10.87
N LEU A 20 7.05 2.42 -10.18
CA LEU A 20 8.39 2.86 -10.60
C LEU A 20 8.75 2.34 -12.00
N LYS A 21 8.53 1.04 -12.27
CA LYS A 21 8.74 0.47 -13.60
C LYS A 21 7.89 1.15 -14.67
N ARG A 22 6.61 1.41 -14.39
CA ARG A 22 5.71 2.11 -15.33
C ARG A 22 6.18 3.53 -15.66
N LEU A 23 6.86 4.19 -14.72
CA LEU A 23 7.44 5.52 -14.90
C LEU A 23 8.87 5.49 -15.48
N GLY A 24 9.43 4.31 -15.78
CA GLY A 24 10.76 4.18 -16.38
C GLY A 24 11.94 4.32 -15.41
N TYR A 25 11.71 4.21 -14.10
CA TYR A 25 12.79 4.15 -13.11
C TYR A 25 13.52 2.81 -13.19
N ASN A 26 14.83 2.84 -12.95
CA ASN A 26 15.67 1.64 -12.89
C ASN A 26 15.84 1.20 -11.44
N ILE A 27 15.11 0.16 -11.03
CA ILE A 27 15.24 -0.43 -9.69
C ILE A 27 16.50 -1.30 -9.68
N VAL A 28 17.55 -0.81 -9.03
CA VAL A 28 18.87 -1.48 -9.02
C VAL A 28 19.00 -2.47 -7.88
N TRP A 29 18.22 -2.30 -6.81
CA TRP A 29 18.20 -3.20 -5.66
C TRP A 29 16.92 -3.01 -4.86
N ALA A 30 16.37 -4.10 -4.35
CA ALA A 30 15.20 -4.11 -3.49
C ALA A 30 15.40 -5.05 -2.29
N ASN A 31 14.66 -4.84 -1.21
CA ASN A 31 14.69 -5.75 -0.06
C ASN A 31 13.28 -5.98 0.53
N ASP A 32 13.05 -7.21 0.98
CA ASP A 32 11.97 -7.57 1.90
C ASP A 32 12.40 -8.79 2.75
N ILE A 33 11.81 -8.97 3.93
CA ILE A 33 12.11 -10.10 4.80
C ILE A 33 11.30 -11.35 4.46
N SER A 34 10.17 -11.20 3.77
CA SER A 34 9.27 -12.31 3.45
C SER A 34 9.69 -13.00 2.16
N GLN A 35 10.16 -14.25 2.27
CA GLN A 35 10.54 -15.06 1.11
C GLN A 35 9.43 -15.16 0.06
N VAL A 36 8.18 -15.38 0.49
CA VAL A 36 7.02 -15.45 -0.42
C VAL A 36 6.79 -14.13 -1.16
N ALA A 37 7.02 -12.99 -0.49
CA ALA A 37 6.94 -11.68 -1.11
C ALA A 37 8.07 -11.45 -2.11
N CYS A 38 9.31 -11.82 -1.76
CA CYS A 38 10.48 -11.75 -2.63
C CYS A 38 10.32 -12.62 -3.88
N ASP A 39 9.78 -13.83 -3.75
CA ASP A 39 9.51 -14.72 -4.89
C ASP A 39 8.44 -14.10 -5.80
N THR A 40 7.36 -13.57 -5.21
CA THR A 40 6.27 -12.90 -5.96
C THR A 40 6.77 -11.64 -6.65
N TYR A 41 7.61 -10.86 -5.97
CA TYR A 41 8.27 -9.69 -6.54
C TYR A 41 9.14 -10.09 -7.74
N SER A 42 9.95 -11.15 -7.60
CA SER A 42 10.85 -11.63 -8.66
C SER A 42 10.08 -12.09 -9.90
N ASP A 43 8.94 -12.76 -9.70
CA ASP A 43 8.06 -13.21 -10.80
C ASP A 43 7.46 -12.04 -11.61
N ASN A 44 7.35 -10.83 -11.04
CA ASN A 44 6.60 -9.71 -11.65
C ASN A 44 7.46 -8.47 -11.97
N ILE A 45 8.36 -8.11 -11.07
CA ILE A 45 9.19 -6.90 -11.14
C ILE A 45 10.58 -7.25 -11.66
N GLY A 46 11.19 -8.32 -11.15
CA GLY A 46 12.48 -8.82 -11.61
C GLY A 46 13.39 -9.26 -10.46
N PRO A 47 14.50 -9.96 -10.76
CA PRO A 47 15.35 -10.63 -9.78
C PRO A 47 16.36 -9.68 -9.12
N VAL A 48 15.90 -8.48 -8.72
CA VAL A 48 16.73 -7.45 -8.07
C VAL A 48 16.49 -7.37 -6.56
N ILE A 49 15.61 -8.22 -6.03
CA ILE A 49 15.23 -8.23 -4.62
C ILE A 49 16.07 -9.22 -3.82
N GLU A 50 16.60 -8.79 -2.69
CA GLU A 50 17.29 -9.64 -1.72
C GLU A 50 16.40 -9.90 -0.51
N CYS A 51 16.21 -11.18 -0.20
CA CYS A 51 15.38 -11.62 0.91
C CYS A 51 16.19 -11.68 2.21
N GLY A 52 15.79 -10.92 3.22
CA GLY A 52 16.47 -10.91 4.52
C GLY A 52 16.06 -9.73 5.40
N ASP A 53 16.50 -9.73 6.66
CA ASP A 53 16.33 -8.57 7.53
C ASP A 53 17.21 -7.43 7.01
N ILE A 54 16.61 -6.25 6.81
CA ILE A 54 17.32 -5.06 6.35
C ILE A 54 18.50 -4.67 7.25
N ALA A 55 18.47 -5.08 8.53
CA ALA A 55 19.56 -4.85 9.47
C ALA A 55 20.86 -5.57 9.07
N ASP A 56 20.78 -6.69 8.35
CA ASP A 56 21.92 -7.53 7.98
C ASP A 56 22.67 -7.01 6.74
N PHE A 57 22.10 -6.04 6.02
CA PHE A 57 22.70 -5.45 4.81
C PHE A 57 23.49 -4.19 5.15
N GLU A 58 24.78 -4.18 4.80
CA GLU A 58 25.69 -3.06 5.07
C GLU A 58 26.12 -2.29 3.82
N SER A 59 26.14 -2.96 2.67
CA SER A 59 26.55 -2.39 1.38
C SER A 59 25.37 -2.27 0.44
N PHE A 60 25.27 -1.13 -0.24
CA PHE A 60 24.17 -0.82 -1.14
C PHE A 60 24.71 -0.20 -2.43
N PRO A 61 24.12 -0.53 -3.60
CA PRO A 61 24.52 0.12 -4.83
C PRO A 61 24.13 1.61 -4.80
N GLY A 62 24.91 2.45 -5.49
CA GLY A 62 24.57 3.87 -5.61
C GLY A 62 23.20 4.07 -6.28
N ALA A 63 22.37 4.92 -5.68
CA ALA A 63 21.02 5.24 -6.14
C ALA A 63 20.72 6.74 -5.99
N GLU A 64 19.93 7.27 -6.92
CA GLU A 64 19.48 8.66 -6.93
C GLU A 64 18.13 8.82 -6.21
N PHE A 65 17.38 7.72 -6.08
CA PHE A 65 16.06 7.68 -5.47
C PHE A 65 15.94 6.53 -4.47
N LEU A 66 15.36 6.81 -3.30
CA LEU A 66 15.13 5.80 -2.26
C LEU A 66 13.64 5.71 -1.92
N VAL A 67 13.09 4.50 -1.96
CA VAL A 67 11.69 4.22 -1.61
C VAL A 67 11.62 3.32 -0.39
N GLY A 68 10.64 3.53 0.48
CA GLY A 68 10.44 2.70 1.68
C GLY A 68 8.97 2.51 2.05
N CYS A 69 8.59 1.28 2.40
CA CYS A 69 7.25 0.93 2.87
C CYS A 69 7.30 0.13 4.19
N TYR A 70 8.02 0.64 5.20
CA TYR A 70 8.23 -0.11 6.44
C TYR A 70 6.94 -0.26 7.27
N PRO A 71 6.79 -1.41 7.93
CA PRO A 71 5.60 -1.70 8.74
C PRO A 71 5.49 -0.76 9.95
N CYS A 72 4.25 -0.49 10.34
CA CYS A 72 3.89 0.32 11.50
C CYS A 72 2.81 -0.42 12.31
N GLN A 73 3.14 -1.64 12.74
CA GLN A 73 2.16 -2.61 13.25
C GLN A 73 1.57 -2.22 14.61
N GLY A 74 2.35 -1.55 15.48
CA GLY A 74 1.88 -1.08 16.79
C GLY A 74 0.78 -0.01 16.74
N PHE A 75 0.43 0.48 15.55
CA PHE A 75 -0.32 1.74 15.37
C PHE A 75 -1.54 1.63 14.45
N THR A 76 -1.87 0.43 14.00
CA THR A 76 -3.09 0.19 13.22
C THR A 76 -4.32 0.28 14.13
N GLN A 77 -5.42 0.90 13.65
CA GLN A 77 -6.67 0.97 14.43
C GLN A 77 -7.28 -0.43 14.73
N GLY A 78 -6.83 -1.48 14.05
CA GLY A 78 -7.35 -2.84 14.16
C GLY A 78 -6.37 -3.90 14.72
N GLY A 79 -5.20 -3.52 15.23
CA GLY A 79 -4.17 -4.44 15.76
C GLY A 79 -3.86 -4.25 17.25
N ARG A 80 -3.10 -5.19 17.84
CA ARG A 80 -2.55 -5.08 19.21
C ARG A 80 -1.62 -3.85 19.26
N ARG A 81 -1.92 -2.88 20.12
CA ARG A 81 -1.12 -1.65 20.31
C ARG A 81 0.09 -1.93 21.19
N SER A 82 1.12 -2.53 20.61
CA SER A 82 2.38 -2.83 21.29
C SER A 82 3.43 -1.77 20.95
N TRP A 83 3.61 -0.80 21.85
CA TRP A 83 4.50 0.36 21.64
C TRP A 83 6.00 -0.02 21.61
N GLY A 84 6.36 -1.12 22.27
CA GLY A 84 7.74 -1.58 22.42
C GLY A 84 8.24 -2.50 21.30
N ASP A 85 7.40 -2.87 20.34
CA ASP A 85 7.83 -3.82 19.29
C ASP A 85 8.90 -3.17 18.40
N SER A 86 10.04 -3.86 18.25
CA SER A 86 11.18 -3.42 17.43
C SER A 86 10.79 -3.06 16.00
N ILE A 87 9.74 -3.69 15.48
CA ILE A 87 9.17 -3.44 14.16
C ILE A 87 8.74 -1.97 13.96
N ASN A 88 8.35 -1.27 15.03
CA ASN A 88 7.96 0.13 15.00
C ASN A 88 9.14 1.09 14.77
N TYR A 89 10.36 0.60 14.93
CA TYR A 89 11.60 1.37 14.80
C TYR A 89 12.36 1.08 13.50
N LEU A 90 11.78 0.30 12.57
CA LEU A 90 12.39 0.03 11.26
C LEU A 90 12.61 1.29 10.40
N TYR A 91 11.92 2.40 10.72
CA TYR A 91 12.23 3.70 10.12
C TYR A 91 13.68 4.15 10.39
N GLN A 92 14.33 3.65 11.45
CA GLN A 92 15.74 3.92 11.74
C GLN A 92 16.66 3.20 10.75
N GLN A 93 16.29 2.00 10.30
CA GLN A 93 17.03 1.32 9.22
C GLN A 93 16.91 2.11 7.92
N PHE A 94 15.71 2.60 7.60
CA PHE A 94 15.54 3.52 6.48
C PHE A 94 16.42 4.78 6.61
N ASP A 95 16.47 5.41 7.79
CA ASP A 95 17.33 6.57 8.04
C ASP A 95 18.84 6.25 7.93
N ARG A 96 19.27 5.06 8.39
CA ARG A 96 20.65 4.56 8.21
C ARG A 96 21.02 4.57 6.72
N ILE A 97 20.18 3.95 5.90
CA ILE A 97 20.42 3.80 4.45
C ILE A 97 20.30 5.15 3.73
N LEU A 98 19.35 6.00 4.14
CA LEU A 98 19.20 7.37 3.61
C LEU A 98 20.47 8.19 3.80
N ARG A 99 21.12 8.08 4.97
CA ARG A 99 22.38 8.79 5.28
C ARG A 99 23.57 8.22 4.51
N THR A 100 23.65 6.89 4.38
CA THR A 100 24.71 6.23 3.61
C THR A 100 24.64 6.59 2.12
N LEU A 101 23.44 6.54 1.52
CA LEU A 101 23.26 6.76 0.09
C LEU A 101 23.18 8.25 -0.30
N SER A 102 22.66 9.10 0.60
CA SER A 102 22.38 10.51 0.33
C SER A 102 21.70 10.78 -1.04
N PRO A 103 20.61 10.07 -1.39
CA PRO A 103 19.92 10.20 -2.68
C PRO A 103 19.39 11.63 -2.93
N LYS A 104 19.04 11.96 -4.18
CA LYS A 104 18.45 13.27 -4.51
C LYS A 104 17.06 13.43 -3.89
N ALA A 105 16.29 12.34 -3.80
CA ALA A 105 14.99 12.32 -3.14
C ALA A 105 14.67 10.96 -2.52
N PHE A 106 13.66 10.95 -1.65
CA PHE A 106 13.06 9.74 -1.13
C PHE A 106 11.54 9.83 -1.01
N VAL A 107 10.86 8.69 -1.05
CA VAL A 107 9.43 8.56 -0.74
C VAL A 107 9.22 7.42 0.25
N VAL A 108 8.52 7.72 1.34
CA VAL A 108 8.06 6.72 2.30
C VAL A 108 6.54 6.69 2.30
N GLU A 109 5.97 5.48 2.25
CA GLU A 109 4.55 5.24 2.51
C GLU A 109 4.35 4.72 3.94
N ASN A 110 3.23 5.13 4.56
CA ASN A 110 2.78 4.51 5.80
C ASN A 110 1.26 4.56 6.01
N VAL A 111 0.79 3.86 7.05
CA VAL A 111 -0.62 3.77 7.42
C VAL A 111 -1.19 5.11 7.90
N ASN A 112 -2.46 5.36 7.58
CA ASN A 112 -3.18 6.58 7.98
C ASN A 112 -3.16 6.84 9.50
N GLY A 113 -3.17 5.77 10.32
CA GLY A 113 -3.15 5.86 11.78
C GLY A 113 -1.90 6.55 12.35
N MET A 114 -0.81 6.66 11.58
CA MET A 114 0.41 7.35 11.98
C MET A 114 0.21 8.87 12.11
N ALA A 115 -0.72 9.46 11.35
CA ALA A 115 -0.94 10.91 11.35
C ALA A 115 -1.71 11.44 12.57
N PHE A 116 -2.28 10.55 13.40
CA PHE A 116 -3.25 10.92 14.45
C PHE A 116 -2.82 10.46 15.84
N GLY A 117 -3.35 11.16 16.85
CA GLY A 117 -3.19 10.79 18.26
C GLY A 117 -1.75 10.73 18.73
N VAL A 118 -1.46 9.76 19.60
CA VAL A 118 -0.13 9.56 20.20
C VAL A 118 0.94 9.20 19.15
N ASN A 119 0.53 8.61 18.02
CA ASN A 119 1.42 8.18 16.93
C ASN A 119 2.06 9.35 16.17
N ARG A 120 1.44 10.54 16.22
CA ARG A 120 1.96 11.74 15.57
C ARG A 120 3.36 12.12 16.05
N ARG A 121 3.72 11.75 17.28
CA ARG A 121 5.09 11.92 17.81
C ARG A 121 6.11 11.12 17.00
N LEU A 122 5.80 9.89 16.59
CA LEU A 122 6.68 9.07 15.77
C LEU A 122 6.84 9.63 14.36
N LEU A 123 5.75 10.10 13.75
CA LEU A 123 5.82 10.81 12.47
C LEU A 123 6.74 12.03 12.57
N ASN A 124 6.58 12.84 13.61
CA ASN A 124 7.44 14.00 13.85
C ASN A 124 8.91 13.60 14.05
N ASN A 125 9.19 12.50 14.75
CA ASN A 125 10.54 11.97 14.92
C ASN A 125 11.16 11.56 13.58
N GLN A 126 10.41 10.86 12.73
CA GLN A 126 10.86 10.50 11.38
C GLN A 126 11.19 11.75 10.55
N ILE A 127 10.26 12.73 10.51
CA ILE A 127 10.45 14.00 9.79
C ILE A 127 11.70 14.73 10.31
N CYS A 128 11.90 14.78 11.63
CA CYS A 128 13.06 15.39 12.25
C CYS A 128 14.36 14.71 11.80
N ARG A 129 14.43 13.36 11.85
CA ARG A 129 15.60 12.60 11.42
C ARG A 129 15.94 12.83 9.96
N TYR A 130 14.93 12.81 9.09
CA TYR A 130 15.13 13.04 7.66
C TYR A 130 15.57 14.48 7.36
N ARG A 131 15.08 15.48 8.11
CA ARG A 131 15.58 16.86 8.02
C ARG A 131 17.03 16.96 8.48
N LEU A 132 17.39 16.31 9.59
CA LEU A 132 18.78 16.20 10.08
C LEU A 132 19.68 15.39 9.14
N ALA A 133 19.12 14.62 8.21
CA ALA A 133 19.87 13.96 7.13
C ALA A 133 20.07 14.88 5.91
N GLY A 134 19.63 16.15 5.97
CA GLY A 134 19.84 17.13 4.91
C GLY A 134 18.72 17.21 3.88
N TYR A 135 17.46 16.91 4.24
CA TYR A 135 16.32 16.94 3.32
C TYR A 135 15.25 17.96 3.70
N ARG A 136 14.67 18.60 2.69
CA ARG A 136 13.39 19.30 2.81
C ARG A 136 12.26 18.28 2.72
N VAL A 137 11.56 18.08 3.84
CA VAL A 137 10.55 17.01 3.98
C VAL A 137 9.14 17.59 4.04
N LYS A 138 8.26 17.06 3.19
CA LYS A 138 6.81 17.29 3.20
C LYS A 138 6.08 15.96 3.44
N TRP A 139 4.90 16.02 4.05
CA TRP A 139 4.05 14.84 4.21
C TRP A 139 2.58 15.18 4.00
N GLN A 140 1.78 14.21 3.56
CA GLN A 140 0.34 14.37 3.38
C GLN A 140 -0.37 13.01 3.50
N VAL A 141 -1.62 13.02 3.98
CA VAL A 141 -2.53 11.88 3.85
C VAL A 141 -3.22 11.96 2.50
N ILE A 142 -3.10 10.91 1.70
CA ILE A 142 -3.71 10.81 0.36
C ILE A 142 -4.64 9.61 0.32
N ASN A 143 -5.80 9.75 -0.33
CA ASN A 143 -6.76 8.68 -0.53
C ASN A 143 -6.62 8.08 -1.93
N ALA A 144 -6.47 6.76 -2.02
CA ALA A 144 -6.28 6.05 -3.28
C ALA A 144 -7.42 6.27 -4.28
N GLN A 145 -8.67 6.38 -3.81
CA GLN A 145 -9.83 6.60 -4.68
C GLN A 145 -9.76 7.90 -5.49
N ASP A 146 -9.06 8.90 -4.96
CA ASP A 146 -8.91 10.21 -5.60
C ASP A 146 -7.89 10.15 -6.75
N HIS A 147 -7.18 9.02 -6.91
CA HIS A 147 -6.14 8.76 -7.90
C HIS A 147 -6.40 7.48 -8.73
N GLY A 148 -7.68 7.14 -8.94
CA GLY A 148 -8.08 6.11 -9.90
C GLY A 148 -8.05 4.67 -9.37
N VAL A 149 -7.99 4.48 -8.05
CA VAL A 149 -8.07 3.18 -7.41
C VAL A 149 -9.52 2.92 -6.96
N ALA A 150 -10.06 1.74 -7.20
CA ALA A 150 -11.46 1.41 -6.86
C ALA A 150 -11.65 1.08 -5.36
N GLN A 151 -11.00 1.83 -4.48
CA GLN A 151 -10.91 1.53 -3.05
C GLN A 151 -10.69 2.80 -2.21
N SER A 152 -11.43 2.91 -1.11
CA SER A 152 -11.17 3.92 -0.08
C SER A 152 -9.99 3.49 0.81
N ARG A 153 -8.79 3.99 0.48
CA ARG A 153 -7.53 3.66 1.16
C ARG A 153 -6.70 4.91 1.38
N ARG A 154 -6.73 5.43 2.60
CA ARG A 154 -5.91 6.57 3.03
C ARG A 154 -4.53 6.12 3.49
N ARG A 155 -3.48 6.80 3.05
CA ARG A 155 -2.08 6.55 3.41
C ARG A 155 -1.31 7.85 3.61
N VAL A 156 -0.38 7.82 4.55
CA VAL A 156 0.58 8.91 4.77
C VAL A 156 1.71 8.71 3.78
N PHE A 157 2.03 9.75 3.03
CA PHE A 157 3.25 9.81 2.24
C PHE A 157 4.18 10.85 2.84
N ILE A 158 5.46 10.49 3.01
CA ILE A 158 6.53 11.39 3.41
C ILE A 158 7.48 11.48 2.23
N VAL A 159 7.67 12.68 1.70
CA VAL A 159 8.55 12.93 0.55
C VAL A 159 9.63 13.90 0.98
N GLY A 160 10.88 13.52 0.77
CA GLY A 160 12.04 14.36 1.02
C GLY A 160 12.82 14.61 -0.25
N VAL A 161 13.25 15.85 -0.43
CA VAL A 161 14.17 16.27 -1.49
C VAL A 161 15.40 16.86 -0.84
N ARG A 162 16.59 16.49 -1.32
CA ARG A 162 17.85 16.92 -0.71
C ARG A 162 17.97 18.44 -0.74
N SER A 163 18.40 19.03 0.37
CA SER A 163 18.29 20.47 0.63
C SER A 163 19.18 21.34 -0.26
N ASP A 164 20.20 20.76 -0.89
CA ASP A 164 21.09 21.41 -1.86
C ASP A 164 20.48 21.57 -3.26
N LEU A 165 19.41 20.83 -3.58
CA LEU A 165 18.76 20.89 -4.88
C LEU A 165 17.74 22.03 -4.93
N ASP A 166 17.67 22.77 -6.03
CA ASP A 166 16.64 23.80 -6.24
C ASP A 166 15.34 23.17 -6.78
N PHE A 167 14.63 22.47 -5.88
CA PHE A 167 13.39 21.79 -6.23
C PHE A 167 12.42 21.76 -5.05
N ILE A 168 11.19 22.21 -5.29
CA ILE A 168 10.12 22.21 -4.29
C ILE A 168 9.07 21.18 -4.71
N TYR A 169 9.05 20.05 -4.02
CA TYR A 169 8.04 19.02 -4.24
C TYR A 169 6.64 19.50 -3.83
N THR A 170 5.62 19.13 -4.58
CA THR A 170 4.20 19.31 -4.26
C THR A 170 3.46 17.99 -4.42
N PHE A 171 2.59 17.64 -3.49
CA PHE A 171 1.77 16.43 -3.60
C PHE A 171 0.77 16.52 -4.76
N PRO A 172 0.37 15.39 -5.34
CA PRO A 172 -0.63 15.37 -6.40
C PRO A 172 -1.99 15.85 -5.87
N THR A 173 -2.71 16.58 -6.70
CA THR A 173 -4.11 16.93 -6.42
C THR A 173 -5.04 15.78 -6.79
N PRO A 174 -6.22 15.67 -6.14
CA PRO A 174 -7.27 14.72 -6.53
C PRO A 174 -7.59 14.82 -8.03
N GLN A 175 -7.61 13.67 -8.72
CA GLN A 175 -7.97 13.58 -10.15
C GLN A 175 -9.37 13.00 -10.37
N PHE A 176 -9.93 12.37 -9.34
CA PHE A 176 -11.24 11.73 -9.33
C PHE A 176 -12.04 12.22 -8.13
N GLY A 177 -13.36 12.24 -8.25
CA GLY A 177 -14.29 12.68 -7.22
C GLY A 177 -15.30 13.70 -7.74
N VAL A 178 -16.44 13.80 -7.04
CA VAL A 178 -17.56 14.70 -7.41
C VAL A 178 -17.08 16.15 -7.55
N ASN A 179 -16.22 16.60 -6.64
CA ASN A 179 -15.67 17.96 -6.64
C ASN A 179 -14.75 18.27 -7.85
N ILE A 180 -14.26 17.24 -8.55
CA ILE A 180 -13.39 17.36 -9.73
C ILE A 180 -14.18 17.17 -11.04
N GLY A 181 -15.48 16.80 -10.95
CA GLY A 181 -16.29 16.51 -12.13
C GLY A 181 -15.96 15.17 -12.81
N ARG A 182 -15.14 14.32 -12.19
CA ARG A 182 -14.78 12.99 -12.70
C ARG A 182 -15.27 11.90 -11.76
N ARG A 183 -16.07 10.95 -12.28
CA ARG A 183 -16.60 9.83 -11.47
C ARG A 183 -15.48 9.01 -10.83
N LEU A 184 -15.69 8.55 -9.60
CA LEU A 184 -14.77 7.59 -8.96
C LEU A 184 -14.77 6.27 -9.74
N VAL A 185 -13.65 5.57 -9.69
CA VAL A 185 -13.55 4.19 -10.19
C VAL A 185 -14.25 3.27 -9.18
N THR A 186 -15.11 2.39 -9.67
CA THR A 186 -15.99 1.57 -8.84
C THR A 186 -15.58 0.10 -8.85
N GLN A 187 -16.20 -0.69 -7.98
CA GLN A 187 -16.02 -2.14 -7.99
C GLN A 187 -16.48 -2.75 -9.33
N ARG A 188 -17.54 -2.22 -9.95
CA ARG A 188 -18.01 -2.65 -11.27
C ARG A 188 -16.94 -2.51 -12.34
N ASP A 189 -16.23 -1.38 -12.37
CA ASP A 189 -15.18 -1.13 -13.37
C ASP A 189 -14.05 -2.17 -13.29
N MET A 190 -13.65 -2.55 -12.07
CA MET A 190 -12.48 -3.40 -11.86
C MET A 190 -12.78 -4.90 -11.92
N LEU A 191 -13.98 -5.30 -11.49
CA LEU A 191 -14.37 -6.70 -11.39
C LEU A 191 -15.11 -7.23 -12.64
N ALA A 192 -15.35 -6.37 -13.64
CA ALA A 192 -16.04 -6.75 -14.88
C ALA A 192 -15.40 -7.98 -15.55
N GLY A 193 -16.20 -9.02 -15.81
CA GLY A 193 -15.74 -10.26 -16.46
C GLY A 193 -14.88 -11.17 -15.58
N MET A 194 -14.78 -10.91 -14.28
CA MET A 194 -14.24 -11.89 -13.31
C MET A 194 -15.33 -12.92 -12.95
N PRO A 195 -14.94 -14.17 -12.62
CA PRO A 195 -15.90 -15.19 -12.19
C PRO A 195 -16.60 -14.77 -10.91
N GLU A 196 -17.91 -14.96 -10.87
CA GLU A 196 -18.73 -14.59 -9.72
C GLU A 196 -18.44 -15.47 -8.50
N TRP A 197 -17.99 -16.71 -8.69
CA TRP A 197 -17.65 -17.65 -7.61
C TRP A 197 -16.35 -18.43 -7.92
N PRO A 198 -15.16 -17.81 -7.75
CA PRO A 198 -13.90 -18.47 -8.05
C PRO A 198 -13.54 -19.52 -6.99
N VAL A 199 -13.11 -20.71 -7.41
CA VAL A 199 -12.74 -21.81 -6.50
C VAL A 199 -11.35 -21.56 -5.90
N GLY A 200 -11.23 -21.66 -4.57
CA GLY A 200 -9.93 -21.62 -3.87
C GLY A 200 -9.26 -20.24 -3.76
N ASP A 201 -9.87 -19.17 -4.28
CA ASP A 201 -9.27 -17.84 -4.30
C ASP A 201 -9.78 -16.92 -3.15
N PHE A 202 -10.75 -17.37 -2.33
CA PHE A 202 -11.33 -16.59 -1.24
C PHE A 202 -11.45 -17.39 0.06
N ASN A 203 -11.73 -16.69 1.18
CA ASN A 203 -11.91 -17.31 2.49
C ASN A 203 -13.39 -17.73 2.69
N GLU A 204 -13.59 -19.04 2.76
CA GLU A 204 -14.87 -19.73 2.95
C GLU A 204 -15.31 -19.91 4.40
N GLU A 205 -14.51 -19.48 5.38
CA GLU A 205 -14.88 -19.57 6.79
C GLU A 205 -16.18 -18.80 7.07
N PRO A 206 -17.03 -19.30 7.99
CA PRO A 206 -18.27 -18.62 8.36
C PRO A 206 -18.06 -17.15 8.78
N PHE A 207 -19.08 -16.33 8.59
CA PHE A 207 -19.06 -14.94 9.03
C PHE A 207 -19.25 -14.86 10.55
N HIS A 208 -18.16 -14.70 11.28
CA HIS A 208 -18.19 -14.52 12.72
C HIS A 208 -18.73 -13.13 13.12
N TRP A 209 -19.24 -12.98 14.36
CA TRP A 209 -19.87 -11.73 14.83
C TRP A 209 -18.97 -10.50 14.65
N TYR A 210 -17.67 -10.63 14.91
CA TYR A 210 -16.71 -9.53 14.76
C TYR A 210 -16.57 -9.08 13.31
N TYR A 211 -16.68 -10.01 12.35
CA TYR A 211 -16.67 -9.66 10.93
C TYR A 211 -17.86 -8.76 10.59
N LEU A 212 -19.06 -9.12 11.05
CA LEU A 212 -20.32 -8.40 10.85
C LEU A 212 -20.52 -7.22 11.83
N SER A 213 -19.47 -6.80 12.55
CA SER A 213 -19.53 -5.60 13.39
C SER A 213 -19.34 -4.30 12.61
N ARG A 214 -19.03 -4.37 11.31
CA ARG A 214 -18.72 -3.23 10.43
C ARG A 214 -19.45 -3.37 9.10
N ARG A 215 -19.71 -2.24 8.41
CA ARG A 215 -20.15 -2.25 7.01
C ARG A 215 -19.00 -2.71 6.12
N ARG A 216 -18.94 -4.01 5.83
CA ARG A 216 -17.90 -4.63 4.99
C ARG A 216 -18.33 -4.84 3.53
N ARG A 217 -19.57 -4.49 3.18
CA ARG A 217 -20.11 -4.59 1.83
C ARG A 217 -20.46 -3.21 1.30
N HIS A 218 -19.89 -2.87 0.16
CA HIS A 218 -20.23 -1.71 -0.66
C HIS A 218 -20.84 -2.19 -1.99
N ASP A 219 -21.68 -1.37 -2.60
CA ASP A 219 -22.35 -1.65 -3.87
C ASP A 219 -21.38 -1.67 -5.06
N TRP A 220 -21.87 -2.24 -6.18
CA TRP A 220 -21.13 -2.30 -7.43
C TRP A 220 -20.63 -0.93 -7.91
N ASP A 221 -21.44 0.10 -7.73
CA ASP A 221 -21.17 1.47 -8.17
C ASP A 221 -20.48 2.33 -7.09
N GLU A 222 -20.06 1.70 -5.98
CA GLU A 222 -19.22 2.30 -4.96
C GLU A 222 -17.77 1.78 -5.07
N PRO A 223 -16.76 2.57 -4.67
CA PRO A 223 -15.43 2.04 -4.39
C PRO A 223 -15.46 1.04 -3.23
N SER A 224 -14.60 0.02 -3.27
CA SER A 224 -14.47 -0.96 -2.18
C SER A 224 -14.02 -0.29 -0.87
N PRO A 225 -14.40 -0.83 0.31
CA PRO A 225 -13.67 -0.55 1.54
C PRO A 225 -12.19 -0.90 1.41
N CYS A 226 -11.36 -0.40 2.32
CA CYS A 226 -9.93 -0.71 2.34
C CYS A 226 -9.70 -2.23 2.35
N ILE A 227 -8.94 -2.72 1.37
CA ILE A 227 -8.43 -4.09 1.32
C ILE A 227 -7.37 -4.21 2.42
N VAL A 228 -7.56 -5.20 3.29
CA VAL A 228 -6.72 -5.45 4.46
C VAL A 228 -5.88 -6.70 4.25
N GLY A 229 -4.69 -6.77 4.86
CA GLY A 229 -3.80 -7.92 4.77
C GLY A 229 -4.27 -9.18 5.53
N HIS A 230 -5.40 -9.09 6.25
CA HIS A 230 -5.93 -10.21 7.01
C HIS A 230 -7.14 -10.81 6.29
N TRP A 231 -6.96 -11.99 5.69
CA TRP A 231 -7.95 -12.66 4.84
C TRP A 231 -9.36 -12.80 5.45
N ARG A 232 -9.47 -13.04 6.77
CA ARG A 232 -10.78 -13.13 7.47
C ARG A 232 -11.56 -11.80 7.45
N HIS A 233 -10.87 -10.67 7.30
CA HIS A 233 -11.43 -9.31 7.42
C HIS A 233 -11.52 -8.59 6.07
N VAL A 234 -11.23 -9.27 4.96
CA VAL A 234 -11.39 -8.75 3.61
C VAL A 234 -12.86 -8.36 3.37
N PRO A 235 -13.14 -7.29 2.61
CA PRO A 235 -14.52 -6.88 2.31
C PRO A 235 -15.35 -7.98 1.63
N LEU A 236 -16.67 -7.84 1.71
CA LEU A 236 -17.62 -8.70 1.02
C LEU A 236 -17.66 -8.33 -0.47
N HIS A 237 -17.86 -9.33 -1.32
CA HIS A 237 -18.11 -9.11 -2.73
C HIS A 237 -19.47 -8.37 -2.92
N PRO A 238 -19.59 -7.42 -3.87
CA PRO A 238 -20.82 -6.64 -4.06
C PRO A 238 -22.07 -7.44 -4.39
N MET A 239 -21.91 -8.66 -4.92
CA MET A 239 -23.02 -9.61 -5.12
C MET A 239 -23.69 -10.05 -3.81
N SER A 240 -22.95 -9.99 -2.69
CA SER A 240 -23.47 -10.42 -1.40
C SER A 240 -24.63 -9.50 -1.01
N PRO A 241 -25.63 -10.03 -0.30
CA PRO A 241 -26.76 -9.23 0.19
C PRO A 241 -26.31 -7.94 0.87
N PRO A 242 -27.01 -6.82 0.66
CA PRO A 242 -26.81 -5.59 1.40
C PRO A 242 -26.76 -5.81 2.92
N LEU A 243 -25.95 -5.02 3.62
CA LEU A 243 -25.90 -5.04 5.08
C LEU A 243 -26.78 -3.93 5.67
N LYS A 244 -27.66 -4.30 6.60
CA LYS A 244 -28.46 -3.37 7.41
C LYS A 244 -27.83 -3.21 8.79
N ARG A 245 -27.66 -1.96 9.25
CA ARG A 245 -27.16 -1.65 10.59
C ARG A 245 -28.30 -1.76 11.60
N ILE A 246 -28.14 -2.64 12.58
CA ILE A 246 -29.13 -2.85 13.66
C ILE A 246 -28.64 -2.24 14.98
N HIS A 247 -27.31 -2.15 15.18
CA HIS A 247 -26.67 -1.49 16.32
C HIS A 247 -25.33 -0.88 15.89
N THR A 248 -24.66 -0.11 16.77
CA THR A 248 -23.35 0.50 16.53
C THR A 248 -22.33 -0.48 15.94
N ASP A 249 -22.24 -1.68 16.52
CA ASP A 249 -21.30 -2.74 16.15
C ASP A 249 -22.02 -4.01 15.66
N LYS A 250 -23.20 -3.87 15.05
CA LYS A 250 -23.98 -5.02 14.57
C LYS A 250 -24.65 -4.74 13.23
N TRP A 251 -24.21 -5.47 12.22
CA TRP A 251 -24.76 -5.49 10.88
C TRP A 251 -25.29 -6.87 10.55
N VAL A 252 -26.38 -6.94 9.79
CA VAL A 252 -26.99 -8.19 9.33
C VAL A 252 -27.27 -8.11 7.84
N PHE A 253 -27.26 -9.26 7.16
CA PHE A 253 -27.70 -9.33 5.76
C PHE A 253 -29.18 -8.97 5.64
N SER A 254 -29.53 -8.23 4.59
CA SER A 254 -30.90 -7.82 4.29
C SER A 254 -31.81 -8.97 3.89
N ASP A 255 -31.23 -10.04 3.34
CA ASP A 255 -31.90 -11.20 2.75
C ASP A 255 -30.99 -12.44 2.88
N LYS A 256 -31.51 -13.60 2.46
CA LYS A 256 -30.85 -14.91 2.58
C LYS A 256 -30.01 -15.30 1.34
N GLY A 257 -29.64 -14.33 0.50
CA GLY A 257 -28.84 -14.60 -0.70
C GLY A 257 -27.42 -15.12 -0.39
N PRO A 258 -26.73 -15.67 -1.40
CA PRO A 258 -25.35 -16.14 -1.24
C PRO A 258 -24.42 -14.98 -0.92
N ALA A 259 -23.55 -15.16 0.08
CA ALA A 259 -22.60 -14.14 0.52
C ALA A 259 -21.18 -14.71 0.53
N ARG A 260 -20.22 -13.93 0.04
CA ARG A 260 -18.79 -14.28 0.11
C ARG A 260 -17.90 -13.06 0.28
N ARG A 261 -16.70 -13.31 0.80
CA ARG A 261 -15.61 -12.33 0.78
C ARG A 261 -15.07 -12.17 -0.64
N LEU A 262 -14.42 -11.04 -0.90
CA LEU A 262 -13.65 -10.86 -2.13
C LEU A 262 -12.54 -11.91 -2.22
N ALA A 263 -12.30 -12.41 -3.42
CA ALA A 263 -11.15 -13.23 -3.77
C ALA A 263 -9.86 -12.39 -3.82
N TYR A 264 -8.69 -13.02 -3.66
CA TYR A 264 -7.43 -12.27 -3.67
C TYR A 264 -7.19 -11.61 -5.04
N ARG A 265 -7.60 -12.24 -6.15
CA ARG A 265 -7.50 -11.63 -7.50
C ARG A 265 -8.36 -10.38 -7.64
N GLU A 266 -9.57 -10.42 -7.09
CA GLU A 266 -10.47 -9.27 -7.04
C GLU A 266 -9.86 -8.16 -6.18
N CYS A 267 -9.30 -8.51 -5.01
CA CYS A 267 -8.59 -7.58 -4.14
C CYS A 267 -7.37 -6.93 -4.84
N ALA A 268 -6.62 -7.70 -5.62
CA ALA A 268 -5.49 -7.21 -6.40
C ALA A 268 -5.95 -6.24 -7.49
N ALA A 269 -7.02 -6.56 -8.21
CA ALA A 269 -7.61 -5.66 -9.21
C ALA A 269 -8.11 -4.35 -8.57
N LEU A 270 -8.79 -4.42 -7.43
CA LEU A 270 -9.25 -3.24 -6.68
C LEU A 270 -8.09 -2.41 -6.09
N GLN A 271 -6.93 -3.00 -5.86
CA GLN A 271 -5.67 -2.29 -5.52
C GLN A 271 -5.01 -1.65 -6.74
N GLY A 272 -5.42 -1.98 -7.97
CA GLY A 272 -4.82 -1.46 -9.22
C GLY A 272 -3.65 -2.30 -9.75
N PHE A 273 -3.50 -3.54 -9.28
CA PHE A 273 -2.60 -4.50 -9.94
C PHE A 273 -3.18 -4.95 -11.29
N PRO A 274 -2.33 -5.18 -12.31
CA PRO A 274 -2.79 -5.62 -13.61
C PRO A 274 -3.22 -7.10 -13.55
N ARG A 275 -4.12 -7.49 -14.46
CA ARG A 275 -4.69 -8.87 -14.48
C ARG A 275 -3.64 -9.96 -14.69
N ASN A 276 -2.55 -9.64 -15.38
CA ASN A 276 -1.44 -10.55 -15.65
C ASN A 276 -0.39 -10.56 -14.52
N PHE A 277 -0.63 -9.88 -13.39
CA PHE A 277 0.24 -9.99 -12.22
C PHE A 277 0.18 -11.42 -11.67
N ILE A 278 1.34 -12.03 -11.50
CA ILE A 278 1.51 -13.45 -11.16
C ILE A 278 1.39 -13.63 -9.64
N TRP A 279 0.44 -14.46 -9.22
CA TRP A 279 0.17 -14.82 -7.82
C TRP A 279 0.33 -16.33 -7.57
N LYS A 280 1.45 -16.91 -8.01
CA LYS A 280 1.68 -18.38 -7.91
C LYS A 280 2.38 -18.81 -6.61
N ARG A 281 2.93 -17.87 -5.85
CA ARG A 281 3.68 -18.14 -4.60
C ARG A 281 2.78 -18.03 -3.38
N GLY A 282 3.16 -18.75 -2.33
CA GLY A 282 2.47 -18.74 -1.04
C GLY A 282 1.06 -19.31 -1.04
N THR A 283 0.52 -19.41 0.16
CA THR A 283 -0.87 -19.75 0.47
C THR A 283 -1.82 -18.60 0.10
N VAL A 284 -3.12 -18.89 0.01
CA VAL A 284 -4.17 -17.88 -0.19
C VAL A 284 -4.09 -16.78 0.87
N ARG A 285 -3.81 -17.15 2.13
CA ARG A 285 -3.66 -16.20 3.24
C ARG A 285 -2.49 -15.24 3.03
N GLU A 286 -1.33 -15.75 2.60
CA GLU A 286 -0.15 -14.93 2.31
C GLU A 286 -0.38 -14.01 1.11
N ARG A 287 -1.10 -14.46 0.08
CA ARG A 287 -1.49 -13.61 -1.05
C ARG A 287 -2.35 -12.42 -0.59
N PHE A 288 -3.35 -12.66 0.25
CA PHE A 288 -4.13 -11.57 0.86
C PHE A 288 -3.26 -10.61 1.67
N GLN A 289 -2.29 -11.14 2.43
CA GLN A 289 -1.36 -10.32 3.21
C GLN A 289 -0.51 -9.42 2.32
N MET A 290 0.11 -9.98 1.28
CA MET A 290 0.89 -9.23 0.30
C MET A 290 0.07 -8.13 -0.36
N ILE A 291 -1.14 -8.46 -0.85
CA ILE A 291 -2.03 -7.51 -1.53
C ILE A 291 -2.51 -6.41 -0.58
N GLY A 292 -2.91 -6.76 0.65
CA GLY A 292 -3.42 -5.81 1.62
C GLY A 292 -2.35 -4.87 2.17
N ASN A 293 -1.10 -5.33 2.24
CA ASN A 293 0.04 -4.53 2.69
C ASN A 293 0.60 -3.64 1.58
N ALA A 294 0.47 -4.04 0.31
CA ALA A 294 0.98 -3.27 -0.81
C ALA A 294 0.37 -1.85 -0.89
N VAL A 295 1.19 -0.92 -1.36
CA VAL A 295 0.73 0.40 -1.82
C VAL A 295 0.04 0.21 -3.18
N PRO A 296 -1.15 0.80 -3.39
CA PRO A 296 -1.79 0.77 -4.71
C PRO A 296 -0.84 1.36 -5.77
N PRO A 297 -0.48 0.62 -6.84
CA PRO A 297 0.43 1.13 -7.85
C PRO A 297 -0.02 2.47 -8.46
N PRO A 298 -1.31 2.71 -8.81
CA PRO A 298 -1.74 4.01 -9.34
C PRO A 298 -1.55 5.17 -8.37
N LEU A 299 -1.74 4.93 -7.07
CA LEU A 299 -1.54 5.95 -6.03
C LEU A 299 -0.06 6.30 -5.90
N PHE A 300 0.82 5.30 -5.82
CA PHE A 300 2.26 5.53 -5.73
C PHE A 300 2.78 6.24 -7.00
N GLN A 301 2.27 5.87 -8.17
CA GLN A 301 2.57 6.51 -9.44
C GLN A 301 2.22 8.01 -9.41
N ALA A 302 1.06 8.40 -8.87
CA ALA A 302 0.66 9.80 -8.77
C ALA A 302 1.60 10.63 -7.87
N VAL A 303 2.10 10.04 -6.78
CA VAL A 303 3.07 10.68 -5.88
C VAL A 303 4.42 10.86 -6.56
N VAL A 304 4.95 9.80 -7.17
CA VAL A 304 6.29 9.81 -7.79
C VAL A 304 6.33 10.67 -9.06
N LYS A 305 5.23 10.75 -9.82
CA LYS A 305 5.16 11.58 -11.04
C LYS A 305 5.53 13.05 -10.77
N ASN A 306 5.19 13.57 -9.60
CA ASN A 306 5.55 14.94 -9.22
C ASN A 306 7.04 15.13 -8.87
N LEU A 307 7.85 14.08 -8.93
CA LEU A 307 9.32 14.13 -8.84
C LEU A 307 10.00 14.05 -10.21
N GLU A 308 9.30 13.84 -11.33
CA GLU A 308 9.92 13.66 -12.66
C GLU A 308 10.83 14.81 -13.06
N LYS A 309 10.48 16.06 -12.69
CA LYS A 309 11.25 17.26 -12.98
C LYS A 309 12.52 17.43 -12.13
N LEU A 310 12.77 16.54 -11.18
CA LEU A 310 13.95 16.58 -10.31
C LEU A 310 15.21 16.01 -10.97
N TRP A 311 15.04 15.09 -11.93
CA TRP A 311 16.11 14.19 -12.37
C TRP A 311 17.06 14.82 -13.39
#